data_AF-A0A367Q4C6-F1
#
_entry.id   AF-A0A367Q4C6-F1
#
_cell.length_a   1.000
_cell.length_b   1.000
_cell.length_c   1.000
_cell.angle_alpha   90.00
_cell.angle_beta   90.00
_cell.angle_gamma   90.00
#
_symmetry.space_group_name_H-M   'P 1'
#
loop_
_entity.id
_entity.type
_entity.pdbx_description
1 polymer ?
#
loop_
_entity_poly.entity_id
_entity_poly.type
_entity_poly.pdbx_seq_one_letter_code
_entity_poly.pdbx_strand_id
1 'polypeptide(L)'
;MNKPASRRKRATPAASSKPKPALKLSKDTQQQDNPARATIEVMAVEVPEELSESEQRDRLHLERKVEHAFYEAGKALRELRDRRLYRSTHKTFEEYCRDRFGYSRRQPYLLMDAAVVFDNLKSKCDPLDHILPTNERQVRPLIKLEPSQQQKVWQQAVQKAGGKTPSGRIVQDIVDKIRERTKIPNPYRVGEICILLPKDNPDLRGKGGFWGVVIHVGDYSCTVQTWDGEYTVKIEHLKSLELLDDDCLFMQQLCLRLRQLYQVASRDEAVDWLLQGLGKQAKPYLSSLQSKLLAAVEREYKLSWKHQK
;
A
#
# COMPACT_ATOMS: atom_id res chain seq x y z
N MET A 1 -44.96 -26.34 20.96
CA MET A 1 -45.50 -27.04 19.76
C MET A 1 -45.09 -26.24 18.53
N ASN A 2 -44.51 -26.71 17.44
CA ASN A 2 -43.82 -27.95 17.05
C ASN A 2 -42.97 -27.57 15.82
N LYS A 3 -41.72 -28.05 15.75
CA LYS A 3 -40.99 -28.30 14.48
C LYS A 3 -41.68 -29.46 13.73
N PRO A 4 -41.46 -29.76 12.43
CA PRO A 4 -40.12 -29.93 11.87
C PRO A 4 -39.91 -29.71 10.34
N ALA A 5 -38.66 -30.00 9.95
CA ALA A 5 -38.01 -29.94 8.65
C ALA A 5 -38.50 -30.96 7.60
N SER A 6 -38.12 -30.77 6.33
CA SER A 6 -38.02 -31.87 5.36
C SER A 6 -36.86 -31.71 4.37
N ARG A 7 -35.97 -32.72 4.42
CA ARG A 7 -34.92 -33.10 3.46
C ARG A 7 -35.51 -33.74 2.20
N ARG A 8 -34.79 -33.68 1.08
CA ARG A 8 -34.65 -34.75 0.04
C ARG A 8 -33.63 -34.26 -1.01
N LYS A 9 -32.78 -35.05 -1.65
CA LYS A 9 -32.25 -36.41 -1.46
C LYS A 9 -31.04 -36.50 -2.42
N ARG A 10 -29.95 -37.11 -1.97
CA ARG A 10 -28.76 -37.46 -2.77
C ARG A 10 -29.05 -38.76 -3.54
N ALA A 11 -28.61 -38.85 -4.79
CA ALA A 11 -28.49 -40.11 -5.51
C ALA A 11 -27.26 -40.07 -6.44
N THR A 12 -26.37 -41.02 -6.24
CA THR A 12 -25.26 -41.40 -7.15
C THR A 12 -25.72 -42.62 -7.94
N PRO A 13 -25.30 -42.78 -9.21
CA PRO A 13 -24.46 -43.93 -9.60
C PRO A 13 -23.36 -43.51 -10.60
N ALA A 14 -22.10 -43.94 -10.48
CA ALA A 14 -21.50 -45.26 -10.76
C ALA A 14 -21.37 -45.61 -12.27
N ALA A 15 -20.10 -45.60 -12.71
CA ALA A 15 -19.42 -46.45 -13.71
C ALA A 15 -20.00 -46.66 -15.13
N SER A 16 -19.21 -46.32 -16.16
CA SER A 16 -18.50 -47.29 -17.02
C SER A 16 -18.11 -46.74 -18.41
N SER A 17 -16.89 -47.11 -18.82
CA SER A 17 -16.40 -47.42 -20.17
C SER A 17 -16.51 -46.40 -21.31
N LYS A 18 -15.34 -45.83 -21.67
CA LYS A 18 -15.03 -45.26 -22.99
C LYS A 18 -14.85 -46.38 -24.04
N PRO A 19 -15.27 -46.19 -25.30
CA PRO A 19 -14.97 -47.12 -26.40
C PRO A 19 -13.65 -46.76 -27.13
N LYS A 20 -12.91 -47.80 -27.54
CA LYS A 20 -11.80 -47.77 -28.52
C LYS A 20 -12.37 -47.81 -29.96
N PRO A 21 -11.68 -47.25 -30.97
CA PRO A 21 -11.93 -47.56 -32.36
C PRO A 21 -11.12 -48.78 -32.84
N ALA A 22 -11.71 -49.45 -33.84
CA ALA A 22 -11.26 -50.69 -34.48
C ALA A 22 -10.15 -50.47 -35.53
N LEU A 23 -9.40 -51.53 -35.87
CA LEU A 23 -9.22 -52.02 -37.26
C LEU A 23 -8.35 -53.29 -37.34
N LYS A 24 -8.93 -54.30 -38.00
CA LYS A 24 -8.38 -55.29 -38.95
C LYS A 24 -7.65 -56.58 -38.48
N LEU A 25 -8.41 -57.66 -38.70
CA LEU A 25 -8.18 -58.78 -39.64
C LEU A 25 -7.07 -59.81 -39.35
N SER A 26 -7.58 -61.02 -39.20
CA SER A 26 -7.01 -62.35 -39.04
C SER A 26 -6.08 -62.84 -40.16
N LYS A 27 -5.07 -63.64 -39.77
CA LYS A 27 -4.67 -64.87 -40.48
C LYS A 27 -3.96 -65.84 -39.52
N ASP A 28 -4.54 -67.02 -39.35
CA ASP A 28 -3.93 -68.19 -38.71
C ASP A 28 -2.76 -68.73 -39.55
N THR A 29 -1.74 -69.30 -38.89
CA THR A 29 -1.20 -70.66 -39.14
C THR A 29 -0.04 -70.99 -38.17
N GLN A 30 -0.30 -71.94 -37.27
CA GLN A 30 0.49 -73.08 -36.75
C GLN A 30 1.96 -72.94 -36.25
N GLN A 31 2.10 -73.28 -34.95
CA GLN A 31 3.07 -74.19 -34.27
C GLN A 31 4.57 -74.16 -34.61
N GLN A 32 5.40 -73.88 -33.60
CA GLN A 32 6.37 -74.87 -33.05
C GLN A 32 7.07 -74.37 -31.77
N ASP A 33 7.08 -75.25 -30.76
CA ASP A 33 7.89 -75.21 -29.53
C ASP A 33 9.39 -75.38 -29.85
N ASN A 34 10.24 -74.52 -29.27
CA ASN A 34 11.63 -74.88 -28.94
C ASN A 34 12.17 -73.94 -27.83
N PRO A 35 12.66 -74.45 -26.68
CA PRO A 35 13.10 -73.62 -25.56
C PRO A 35 14.62 -73.42 -25.60
N ALA A 36 15.09 -72.32 -26.17
CA ALA A 36 16.43 -71.79 -25.91
C ALA A 36 16.59 -70.38 -26.51
N ARG A 37 16.24 -69.35 -25.73
CA ARG A 37 16.79 -68.01 -25.97
C ARG A 37 16.94 -67.31 -24.64
N ALA A 38 18.19 -67.22 -24.19
CA ALA A 38 18.57 -66.47 -23.01
C ALA A 38 17.99 -65.06 -23.09
N THR A 39 17.13 -64.72 -22.14
CA THR A 39 16.65 -63.36 -21.93
C THR A 39 17.83 -62.53 -21.44
N ILE A 40 18.45 -61.78 -22.35
CA ILE A 40 19.36 -60.70 -21.96
C ILE A 40 18.44 -59.54 -21.57
N GLU A 41 18.23 -59.36 -20.27
CA GLU A 41 17.70 -58.11 -19.73
C GLU A 41 18.72 -57.00 -20.02
N VAL A 42 18.56 -56.33 -21.16
CA VAL A 42 19.21 -55.05 -21.40
C VAL A 42 18.54 -54.06 -20.46
N MET A 43 19.16 -53.80 -19.32
CA MET A 43 18.84 -52.63 -18.50
C MET A 43 19.10 -51.40 -19.37
N ALA A 44 18.04 -50.85 -19.94
CA ALA A 44 18.07 -49.56 -20.60
C ALA A 44 18.40 -48.51 -19.53
N VAL A 45 19.68 -48.19 -19.40
CA VAL A 45 20.11 -46.98 -18.71
C VAL A 45 19.67 -45.83 -19.60
N GLU A 46 18.52 -45.22 -19.28
CA GLU A 46 18.12 -43.93 -19.83
C GLU A 46 19.15 -42.90 -19.38
N VAL A 47 20.23 -42.74 -20.16
CA VAL A 47 21.16 -41.63 -20.00
C VAL A 47 20.36 -40.36 -20.34
N PRO A 48 20.23 -39.37 -19.44
CA PRO A 48 19.58 -38.12 -19.78
C PRO A 48 20.31 -37.50 -20.97
N GLU A 49 19.60 -37.27 -22.08
CA GLU A 49 20.15 -36.57 -23.24
C GLU A 49 20.63 -35.18 -22.80
N GLU A 50 21.96 -34.96 -22.85
CA GLU A 50 22.56 -33.68 -22.51
C GLU A 50 22.23 -32.65 -23.60
N LEU A 51 21.68 -31.50 -23.20
CA LEU A 51 21.34 -30.42 -24.13
C LEU A 51 22.60 -29.87 -24.81
N SER A 52 22.55 -29.72 -26.14
CA SER A 52 23.58 -29.02 -26.91
C SER A 52 23.71 -27.56 -26.47
N GLU A 53 24.86 -26.94 -26.73
CA GLU A 53 25.07 -25.51 -26.42
C GLU A 53 24.02 -24.60 -27.08
N SER A 54 23.56 -24.93 -28.28
CA SER A 54 22.48 -24.21 -28.97
C SER A 54 21.16 -24.32 -28.22
N GLU A 55 20.78 -25.53 -27.79
CA GLU A 55 19.53 -25.74 -27.05
C GLU A 55 19.57 -25.08 -25.67
N GLN A 56 20.74 -25.03 -25.02
CA GLN A 56 20.92 -24.31 -23.77
C GLN A 56 20.74 -22.78 -23.95
N ARG A 57 21.26 -22.22 -25.04
CA ARG A 57 21.07 -20.79 -25.37
C ARG A 57 19.61 -20.49 -25.69
N ASP A 58 18.96 -21.33 -26.47
CA ASP A 58 17.55 -21.19 -26.83
C ASP A 58 16.64 -21.29 -25.61
N ARG A 59 16.90 -22.27 -24.73
CA ARG A 59 16.23 -22.40 -23.45
C ARG A 59 16.34 -21.13 -22.63
N LEU A 60 17.54 -20.59 -22.44
CA LEU A 60 17.78 -19.37 -21.66
C LEU A 60 17.07 -18.15 -22.28
N HIS A 61 17.05 -18.04 -23.61
CA HIS A 61 16.32 -16.99 -24.30
C HIS A 61 14.80 -17.08 -24.04
N LEU A 62 14.23 -18.28 -24.16
CA LEU A 62 12.80 -18.52 -23.95
C LEU A 62 12.40 -18.30 -22.48
N GLU A 63 13.21 -18.76 -21.53
CA GLU A 63 12.99 -18.54 -20.09
C GLU A 63 12.92 -17.05 -19.77
N ARG A 64 13.88 -16.25 -20.25
CA ARG A 64 13.87 -14.78 -20.06
C ARG A 64 12.62 -14.10 -20.64
N LYS A 65 12.15 -14.57 -21.80
CA LYS A 65 10.94 -14.04 -22.42
C LYS A 65 9.70 -14.30 -21.56
N VAL A 66 9.61 -15.49 -20.96
CA VAL A 66 8.52 -15.84 -20.04
C VAL A 66 8.60 -15.00 -18.77
N GLU A 67 9.79 -14.83 -18.19
CA GLU A 67 10.01 -14.03 -16.99
C GLU A 67 9.68 -12.55 -17.17
N HIS A 68 9.97 -12.00 -18.35
CA HIS A 68 9.70 -10.59 -18.68
C HIS A 68 8.29 -10.34 -19.23
N ALA A 69 7.46 -11.37 -19.44
CA ALA A 69 6.16 -11.23 -20.07
C ALA A 69 5.23 -10.23 -19.35
N PHE A 70 5.25 -10.21 -18.01
CA PHE A 70 4.44 -9.25 -17.25
C PHE A 70 4.92 -7.80 -17.43
N TYR A 71 6.24 -7.60 -17.53
CA TYR A 71 6.88 -6.30 -17.75
C TYR A 71 6.56 -5.78 -19.14
N GLU A 72 6.73 -6.61 -20.17
CA GLU A 72 6.38 -6.27 -21.55
C GLU A 72 4.90 -5.95 -21.70
N ALA A 73 4.02 -6.76 -21.08
CA ALA A 73 2.60 -6.49 -21.04
C ALA A 73 2.28 -5.14 -20.35
N GLY A 74 2.92 -4.85 -19.21
CA GLY A 74 2.76 -3.58 -18.50
C GLY A 74 3.15 -2.36 -19.34
N LYS A 75 4.29 -2.42 -20.05
CA LYS A 75 4.72 -1.38 -20.98
C LYS A 75 3.74 -1.19 -22.14
N ALA A 76 3.33 -2.27 -22.79
CA ALA A 76 2.40 -2.22 -23.91
C ALA A 76 1.03 -1.65 -23.49
N LEU A 77 0.52 -2.07 -22.32
CA LEU A 77 -0.71 -1.54 -21.75
C LEU A 77 -0.59 -0.04 -21.47
N ARG A 78 0.54 0.41 -20.93
CA ARG A 78 0.81 1.85 -20.69
C ARG A 78 0.74 2.63 -22.00
N GLU A 79 1.39 2.16 -23.05
CA GLU A 79 1.35 2.80 -24.37
C GLU A 79 -0.06 2.83 -24.97
N LEU A 80 -0.80 1.71 -24.89
CA LEU A 80 -2.20 1.63 -25.33
C LEU A 80 -3.08 2.67 -24.61
N ARG A 81 -2.87 2.83 -23.31
CA ARG A 81 -3.62 3.79 -22.47
C ARG A 81 -3.26 5.23 -22.79
N ASP A 82 -1.97 5.57 -22.71
CA ASP A 82 -1.49 6.94 -22.76
C ASP A 82 -1.71 7.56 -24.15
N ARG A 83 -1.58 6.75 -25.22
CA ARG A 83 -1.90 7.15 -26.61
C ARG A 83 -3.37 6.97 -26.98
N ARG A 84 -4.20 6.48 -26.05
CA ARG A 84 -5.64 6.19 -26.24
C ARG A 84 -5.94 5.34 -27.49
N LEU A 85 -5.14 4.31 -27.76
CA LEU A 85 -5.27 3.47 -28.96
C LEU A 85 -6.53 2.58 -28.97
N TYR A 86 -7.27 2.54 -27.87
CA TYR A 86 -8.54 1.85 -27.73
C TYR A 86 -9.76 2.68 -28.20
N ARG A 87 -9.59 3.98 -28.43
CA ARG A 87 -10.68 4.96 -28.63
C ARG A 87 -11.61 4.71 -29.82
N SER A 88 -11.18 3.91 -30.79
CA SER A 88 -12.00 3.56 -31.97
C SER A 88 -13.06 2.49 -31.66
N THR A 89 -12.88 1.71 -30.60
CA THR A 89 -13.74 0.56 -30.27
C THR A 89 -14.41 0.69 -28.90
N HIS A 90 -13.74 1.29 -27.92
CA HIS A 90 -14.25 1.39 -26.55
C HIS A 90 -14.14 2.82 -26.02
N LYS A 91 -15.08 3.20 -25.15
CA LYS A 91 -15.09 4.53 -24.52
C LYS A 91 -14.03 4.66 -23.44
N THR A 92 -13.80 3.59 -22.69
CA THR A 92 -12.83 3.54 -21.59
C THR A 92 -11.74 2.51 -21.83
N PHE A 93 -10.57 2.73 -21.23
CA PHE A 93 -9.45 1.81 -21.33
C PHE A 93 -9.75 0.48 -20.63
N GLU A 94 -10.50 0.53 -19.52
CA GLU A 94 -10.83 -0.65 -18.73
C GLU A 94 -11.84 -1.57 -19.41
N GLU A 95 -12.80 -1.02 -20.17
CA GLU A 95 -13.69 -1.80 -21.03
C GLU A 95 -12.88 -2.53 -22.11
N TYR A 96 -12.00 -1.82 -22.81
CA TYR A 96 -11.11 -2.42 -23.82
C TYR A 96 -10.26 -3.57 -23.25
N CYS A 97 -9.65 -3.36 -22.07
CA CYS A 97 -8.81 -4.39 -21.45
C CYS A 97 -9.62 -5.61 -20.97
N ARG A 98 -10.86 -5.39 -20.53
CA ARG A 98 -11.77 -6.47 -20.14
C ARG A 98 -12.15 -7.31 -21.35
N ASP A 99 -12.58 -6.66 -22.43
CA ASP A 99 -13.13 -7.35 -23.59
C ASP A 99 -12.04 -8.01 -24.44
N ARG A 100 -10.87 -7.36 -24.59
CA ARG A 100 -9.76 -7.89 -25.41
C ARG A 100 -8.88 -8.89 -24.68
N PHE A 101 -8.60 -8.66 -23.39
CA PHE A 101 -7.60 -9.44 -22.63
C PHE A 101 -8.19 -10.20 -21.43
N GLY A 102 -9.49 -10.06 -21.16
CA GLY A 102 -10.12 -10.72 -20.01
C GLY A 102 -9.70 -10.16 -18.66
N TYR A 103 -9.11 -8.95 -18.63
CA TYR A 103 -8.59 -8.39 -17.39
C TYR A 103 -9.68 -7.79 -16.51
N SER A 104 -9.51 -7.98 -15.19
CA SER A 104 -10.26 -7.20 -14.19
C SER A 104 -9.81 -5.73 -14.23
N ARG A 105 -10.67 -4.81 -13.78
CA ARG A 105 -10.39 -3.37 -13.81
C ARG A 105 -9.02 -2.97 -13.23
N ARG A 106 -8.55 -3.66 -12.19
CA ARG A 106 -7.30 -3.34 -11.47
C ARG A 106 -6.04 -3.90 -12.13
N GLN A 107 -6.15 -5.04 -12.80
CA GLN A 107 -5.00 -5.81 -13.27
C GLN A 107 -4.12 -5.05 -14.30
N PRO A 108 -4.67 -4.31 -15.27
CA PRO A 108 -3.86 -3.54 -16.21
C PRO A 108 -3.00 -2.50 -15.50
N TYR A 109 -3.55 -1.78 -14.51
CA TYR A 109 -2.82 -0.78 -13.75
C TYR A 109 -1.70 -1.40 -12.90
N LEU A 110 -1.97 -2.54 -12.27
CA LEU A 110 -0.94 -3.27 -11.53
C LEU A 110 0.24 -3.69 -12.42
N LEU A 111 -0.03 -4.13 -13.65
CA LEU A 111 1.02 -4.46 -14.63
C LEU A 111 1.79 -3.21 -15.07
N MET A 112 1.11 -2.08 -15.30
CA MET A 112 1.77 -0.81 -15.63
C MET A 112 2.68 -0.33 -14.50
N ASP A 113 2.19 -0.33 -13.26
CA ASP A 113 2.95 0.11 -12.08
C ASP A 113 4.15 -0.82 -11.85
N ALA A 114 3.94 -2.14 -12.01
CA ALA A 114 5.00 -3.13 -11.95
C ALA A 114 6.09 -2.89 -13.00
N ALA A 115 5.72 -2.48 -14.22
CA ALA A 115 6.68 -2.17 -15.26
C ALA A 115 7.54 -0.95 -14.92
N VAL A 116 6.96 0.07 -14.26
CA VAL A 116 7.72 1.24 -13.77
C VAL A 116 8.74 0.83 -12.71
N VAL A 117 8.35 0.01 -11.74
CA VAL A 117 9.27 -0.50 -10.72
C VAL A 117 10.37 -1.36 -11.37
N PHE A 118 10.01 -2.20 -12.33
CA PHE A 118 10.98 -3.03 -13.05
C PHE A 118 12.02 -2.19 -13.82
N ASP A 119 11.58 -1.15 -14.55
CA ASP A 119 12.48 -0.20 -15.22
C ASP A 119 13.44 0.45 -14.22
N ASN A 120 12.94 0.84 -13.04
CA ASN A 120 13.75 1.43 -11.98
C ASN A 120 14.79 0.44 -11.41
N LEU A 121 14.42 -0.83 -11.22
CA LEU A 121 15.34 -1.88 -10.79
C LEU A 121 16.40 -2.19 -11.86
N LYS A 122 16.03 -2.12 -13.14
CA LYS A 122 16.92 -2.34 -14.29
C LYS A 122 17.91 -1.21 -14.51
N SER A 123 17.58 0.03 -14.15
CA SER A 123 18.32 1.23 -14.58
C SER A 123 19.65 1.54 -13.87
N LYS A 124 19.99 0.89 -12.73
CA LYS A 124 21.12 1.34 -11.89
C LYS A 124 22.28 0.36 -11.62
N CYS A 125 22.32 -0.86 -12.16
CA CYS A 125 23.47 -1.77 -11.96
C CYS A 125 23.68 -2.76 -13.12
N ASP A 126 24.88 -3.34 -13.17
CA ASP A 126 25.46 -4.14 -14.27
C ASP A 126 24.53 -5.26 -14.83
N PRO A 127 24.47 -5.45 -16.17
CA PRO A 127 23.53 -6.37 -16.83
C PRO A 127 23.69 -7.87 -16.52
N LEU A 128 24.79 -8.29 -15.89
CA LEU A 128 25.21 -9.70 -15.86
C LEU A 128 24.92 -10.43 -14.55
N ASP A 129 24.73 -9.72 -13.43
CA ASP A 129 24.68 -10.35 -12.09
C ASP A 129 23.36 -10.14 -11.32
N HIS A 130 22.37 -9.42 -11.86
CA HIS A 130 21.17 -9.06 -11.10
C HIS A 130 19.94 -9.94 -11.36
N ILE A 131 19.41 -10.48 -10.27
CA ILE A 131 18.14 -11.21 -10.23
C ILE A 131 17.00 -10.20 -10.34
N LEU A 132 16.29 -10.24 -11.47
CA LEU A 132 15.15 -9.37 -11.74
C LEU A 132 13.83 -10.01 -11.28
N PRO A 133 12.79 -9.20 -11.04
CA PRO A 133 11.47 -9.73 -10.75
C PRO A 133 10.91 -10.54 -11.93
N THR A 134 10.32 -11.69 -11.65
CA THR A 134 9.70 -12.57 -12.65
C THR A 134 8.17 -12.47 -12.63
N ASN A 135 7.60 -11.76 -11.67
CA ASN A 135 6.16 -11.59 -11.52
C ASN A 135 5.77 -10.24 -10.90
N GLU A 136 4.67 -9.65 -11.35
CA GLU A 136 4.05 -8.44 -10.79
C GLU A 136 3.87 -8.52 -9.26
N ARG A 137 3.53 -9.69 -8.72
CA ARG A 137 3.28 -9.84 -7.28
C ARG A 137 4.51 -9.56 -6.43
N GLN A 138 5.72 -9.73 -6.98
CA GLN A 138 6.97 -9.47 -6.26
C GLN A 138 7.26 -7.97 -6.13
N VAL A 139 6.88 -7.20 -7.13
CA VAL A 139 7.11 -5.74 -7.16
C VAL A 139 5.96 -4.94 -6.57
N ARG A 140 4.76 -5.53 -6.45
CA ARG A 140 3.59 -4.86 -5.88
C ARG A 140 3.86 -4.17 -4.52
N PRO A 141 4.57 -4.78 -3.54
CA PRO A 141 4.92 -4.11 -2.29
C PRO A 141 5.77 -2.85 -2.46
N LEU A 142 6.56 -2.79 -3.54
CA LEU A 142 7.52 -1.72 -3.83
C LEU A 142 6.87 -0.50 -4.48
N ILE A 143 5.69 -0.62 -5.08
CA ILE A 143 5.02 0.45 -5.86
C ILE A 143 4.92 1.76 -5.06
N LYS A 144 4.68 1.67 -3.75
CA LYS A 144 4.49 2.84 -2.87
C LYS A 144 5.78 3.41 -2.29
N LEU A 145 6.94 2.84 -2.63
CA LEU A 145 8.23 3.28 -2.12
C LEU A 145 8.92 4.22 -3.12
N GLU A 146 9.79 5.08 -2.61
CA GLU A 146 10.64 5.93 -3.44
C GLU A 146 11.58 5.09 -4.32
N PRO A 147 11.94 5.53 -5.55
CA PRO A 147 12.76 4.75 -6.47
C PRO A 147 14.07 4.22 -5.89
N SER A 148 14.73 5.02 -5.04
CA SER A 148 15.97 4.60 -4.35
C SER A 148 15.74 3.53 -3.28
N GLN A 149 14.57 3.54 -2.62
CA GLN A 149 14.18 2.55 -1.62
C GLN A 149 13.77 1.24 -2.30
N GLN A 150 13.04 1.29 -3.40
CA GLN A 150 12.65 0.10 -4.18
C GLN A 150 13.87 -0.78 -4.49
N GLN A 151 14.96 -0.16 -4.94
CA GLN A 151 16.23 -0.85 -5.25
C GLN A 151 16.85 -1.49 -4.02
N LYS A 152 16.97 -0.74 -2.91
CA LYS A 152 17.54 -1.26 -1.66
C LYS A 152 16.73 -2.42 -1.09
N VAL A 153 15.39 -2.31 -1.10
CA VAL A 153 14.50 -3.37 -0.63
C VAL A 153 14.66 -4.62 -1.49
N TRP A 154 14.71 -4.45 -2.81
CA TRP A 154 14.87 -5.58 -3.72
C TRP A 154 16.20 -6.31 -3.50
N GLN A 155 17.30 -5.58 -3.38
CA GLN A 155 18.62 -6.15 -3.09
C GLN A 155 18.64 -6.92 -1.77
N GLN A 156 18.05 -6.36 -0.71
CA GLN A 156 17.91 -7.05 0.58
C GLN A 156 17.03 -8.31 0.46
N ALA A 157 15.97 -8.27 -0.36
CA ALA A 157 15.12 -9.42 -0.62
C ALA A 157 15.87 -10.54 -1.34
N VAL A 158 16.68 -10.20 -2.34
CA VAL A 158 17.54 -11.15 -3.06
C VAL A 158 18.58 -11.78 -2.12
N GLN A 159 19.23 -10.97 -1.28
CA GLN A 159 20.18 -11.48 -0.27
C GLN A 159 19.49 -12.43 0.72
N LYS A 160 18.32 -12.06 1.23
CA LYS A 160 17.54 -12.89 2.15
C LYS A 160 17.03 -14.19 1.50
N ALA A 161 16.81 -14.18 0.20
CA ALA A 161 16.45 -15.35 -0.59
C ALA A 161 17.68 -16.23 -0.97
N GLY A 162 18.88 -15.89 -0.50
CA GLY A 162 20.10 -16.65 -0.76
C GLY A 162 20.60 -16.49 -2.20
N GLY A 163 20.44 -15.31 -2.80
CA GLY A 163 20.84 -15.09 -4.19
C GLY A 163 19.92 -15.78 -5.19
N LYS A 164 18.64 -15.94 -4.85
CA LYS A 164 17.58 -16.42 -5.75
C LYS A 164 16.49 -15.37 -5.89
N THR A 165 15.61 -15.52 -6.88
CA THR A 165 14.47 -14.62 -7.07
C THR A 165 13.56 -14.63 -5.84
N PRO A 166 13.40 -13.48 -5.13
CA PRO A 166 12.66 -13.45 -3.88
C PRO A 166 11.16 -13.66 -4.15
N SER A 167 10.49 -14.35 -3.23
CA SER A 167 9.02 -14.40 -3.22
C SER A 167 8.44 -13.03 -2.83
N GLY A 168 7.26 -12.69 -3.35
CA GLY A 168 6.57 -11.45 -2.96
C GLY A 168 6.31 -11.32 -1.46
N ARG A 169 6.22 -12.43 -0.71
CA ARG A 169 6.15 -12.42 0.76
C ARG A 169 7.45 -11.95 1.42
N ILE A 170 8.60 -12.35 0.88
CA ILE A 170 9.92 -11.94 1.39
C ILE A 170 10.11 -10.45 1.15
N VAL A 171 9.74 -9.98 -0.05
CA VAL A 171 9.78 -8.55 -0.39
C VAL A 171 8.87 -7.77 0.56
N GLN A 172 7.62 -8.22 0.75
CA GLN A 172 6.66 -7.59 1.66
C GLN A 172 7.19 -7.50 3.10
N ASP A 173 7.74 -8.58 3.67
CA ASP A 173 8.32 -8.57 5.02
C ASP A 173 9.46 -7.54 5.17
N ILE A 174 10.27 -7.35 4.12
CA ILE A 174 11.34 -6.34 4.15
C ILE A 174 10.77 -4.93 4.02
N VAL A 175 9.76 -4.72 3.17
CA VAL A 175 9.04 -3.44 3.08
C VAL A 175 8.43 -3.07 4.43
N ASP A 176 7.78 -4.03 5.09
CA ASP A 176 7.14 -3.82 6.39
C ASP A 176 8.20 -3.52 7.47
N LYS A 177 9.30 -4.26 7.51
CA LYS A 177 10.44 -3.97 8.39
C LYS A 177 11.06 -2.60 8.14
N ILE A 178 11.19 -2.20 6.89
CA ILE A 178 11.71 -0.86 6.57
C ILE A 178 10.72 0.18 7.06
N ARG A 179 9.42 0.02 6.83
CA ARG A 179 8.38 0.95 7.33
C ARG A 179 8.38 1.05 8.85
N GLU A 180 8.49 -0.07 9.55
CA GLU A 180 8.58 -0.16 11.00
C GLU A 180 9.89 0.44 11.53
N ARG A 181 11.01 0.21 10.85
CA ARG A 181 12.34 0.73 11.21
C ARG A 181 12.50 2.22 10.87
N THR A 182 11.80 2.69 9.84
CA THR A 182 11.65 4.12 9.51
C THR A 182 10.53 4.77 10.31
N LYS A 183 10.11 4.20 11.46
CA LYS A 183 9.51 5.00 12.55
C LYS A 183 10.53 6.05 12.96
N ILE A 184 10.67 7.11 12.17
CA ILE A 184 11.20 8.38 12.65
C ILE A 184 10.28 8.71 13.81
N PRO A 185 10.80 8.75 15.05
CA PRO A 185 9.98 9.04 16.20
C PRO A 185 9.22 10.32 15.91
N ASN A 186 7.92 10.33 16.17
CA ASN A 186 7.15 11.54 16.03
C ASN A 186 7.85 12.62 16.88
N PRO A 187 8.33 13.71 16.26
CA PRO A 187 9.16 14.68 16.97
C PRO A 187 8.36 15.45 18.04
N TYR A 188 7.03 15.42 17.94
CA TYR A 188 6.14 16.13 18.83
C TYR A 188 5.96 15.42 20.18
N ARG A 189 5.80 16.21 21.23
CA ARG A 189 5.45 15.76 22.58
C ARG A 189 4.04 16.20 22.95
N VAL A 190 3.40 15.44 23.85
CA VAL A 190 2.13 15.87 24.44
C VAL A 190 2.36 17.18 25.22
N GLY A 191 1.48 18.16 25.02
CA GLY A 191 1.57 19.51 25.56
C GLY A 191 2.30 20.51 24.67
N GLU A 192 2.98 20.06 23.61
CA GLU A 192 3.68 20.95 22.69
C GLU A 192 2.71 21.79 21.85
N ILE A 193 3.10 23.02 21.53
CA ILE A 193 2.28 23.96 20.74
C ILE A 193 2.72 23.92 19.29
N CYS A 194 1.76 23.75 18.39
CA CYS A 194 2.01 23.68 16.96
C CYS A 194 1.03 24.56 16.17
N ILE A 195 1.44 24.93 14.95
CA ILE A 195 0.62 25.61 13.97
C ILE A 195 0.11 24.60 12.94
N LEU A 196 -1.19 24.69 12.64
CA LEU A 196 -1.85 23.91 11.60
C LEU A 196 -1.52 24.45 10.21
N LEU A 197 -1.02 23.56 9.34
CA LEU A 197 -0.68 23.81 7.95
C LEU A 197 -1.56 22.94 7.04
N PRO A 198 -2.74 23.44 6.62
CA PRO A 198 -3.70 22.65 5.84
C PRO A 198 -3.10 22.01 4.59
N LYS A 199 -2.26 22.75 3.83
CA LYS A 199 -1.75 22.31 2.52
C LYS A 199 -2.89 21.68 1.71
N ASP A 200 -2.81 20.37 1.45
CA ASP A 200 -3.77 19.61 0.63
C ASP A 200 -4.82 18.86 1.47
N ASN A 201 -4.83 19.02 2.80
CA ASN A 201 -5.72 18.29 3.70
C ASN A 201 -7.11 18.95 3.75
N PRO A 202 -8.18 18.27 3.26
CA PRO A 202 -9.53 18.81 3.27
C PRO A 202 -10.09 19.04 4.68
N ASP A 203 -9.66 18.25 5.67
CA ASP A 203 -10.15 18.33 7.06
C ASP A 203 -9.67 19.59 7.78
N LEU A 204 -8.61 20.23 7.26
CA LEU A 204 -8.04 21.48 7.78
C LEU A 204 -8.46 22.72 6.99
N ARG A 205 -9.51 22.62 6.16
CA ARG A 205 -9.99 23.77 5.37
C ARG A 205 -10.34 24.94 6.29
N GLY A 206 -9.75 26.11 6.02
CA GLY A 206 -9.94 27.32 6.83
C GLY A 206 -9.13 27.36 8.13
N LYS A 207 -8.35 26.32 8.45
CA LYS A 207 -7.50 26.23 9.65
C LYS A 207 -6.04 26.63 9.44
N GLY A 208 -5.75 27.31 8.34
CA GLY A 208 -4.42 27.82 8.05
C GLY A 208 -3.96 28.85 9.07
N GLY A 209 -2.83 28.57 9.73
CA GLY A 209 -2.20 29.49 10.68
C GLY A 209 -2.80 29.50 12.08
N PHE A 210 -3.79 28.64 12.36
CA PHE A 210 -4.26 28.44 13.73
C PHE A 210 -3.25 27.63 14.53
N TRP A 211 -3.08 27.96 15.79
CA TRP A 211 -2.29 27.16 16.71
C TRP A 211 -3.17 26.21 17.52
N GLY A 212 -2.56 25.15 18.03
CA GLY A 212 -3.20 24.20 18.93
C GLY A 212 -2.19 23.43 19.75
N VAL A 213 -2.71 22.72 20.74
CA VAL A 213 -1.96 21.89 21.70
C VAL A 213 -1.96 20.46 21.21
N VAL A 214 -0.79 19.82 21.16
CA VAL A 214 -0.70 18.38 20.92
C VAL A 214 -1.22 17.62 22.15
N ILE A 215 -2.37 16.95 22.04
CA ILE A 215 -2.96 16.18 23.15
C ILE A 215 -2.70 14.68 23.04
N HIS A 216 -2.39 14.19 21.83
CA HIS A 216 -2.01 12.80 21.61
C HIS A 216 -0.98 12.71 20.48
N VAL A 217 0.02 11.85 20.67
CA VAL A 217 1.10 11.60 19.71
C VAL A 217 0.94 10.17 19.17
N GLY A 218 0.56 10.03 17.91
CA GLY A 218 0.54 8.76 17.19
C GLY A 218 1.82 8.56 16.36
N ASP A 219 1.95 7.37 15.75
CA ASP A 219 3.15 6.98 14.99
C ASP A 219 3.48 7.95 13.84
N TYR A 220 2.47 8.51 13.15
CA TYR A 220 2.65 9.41 11.99
C TYR A 220 1.73 10.63 12.01
N SER A 221 1.02 10.84 13.12
CA SER A 221 0.04 11.91 13.28
C SER A 221 -0.01 12.36 14.72
N CYS A 222 -0.48 13.57 14.95
CA CYS A 222 -0.82 14.08 16.26
C CYS A 222 -2.30 14.43 16.29
N THR A 223 -2.93 14.28 17.45
CA THR A 223 -4.21 14.92 17.72
C THR A 223 -3.92 16.28 18.33
N VAL A 224 -4.37 17.32 17.65
CA VAL A 224 -4.15 18.72 18.02
C VAL A 224 -5.48 19.31 18.47
N GLN A 225 -5.50 19.82 19.69
CA GLN A 225 -6.62 20.55 20.26
C GLN A 225 -6.48 22.03 19.95
N THR A 226 -7.46 22.60 19.24
CA THR A 226 -7.62 24.03 19.03
C THR A 226 -8.71 24.57 19.95
N TRP A 227 -8.95 25.89 19.90
CA TRP A 227 -10.06 26.52 20.61
C TRP A 227 -11.44 26.01 20.15
N ASP A 228 -11.58 25.54 18.91
CA ASP A 228 -12.88 25.16 18.34
C ASP A 228 -13.09 23.65 18.17
N GLY A 229 -12.02 22.84 18.23
CA GLY A 229 -12.14 21.41 17.95
C GLY A 229 -10.88 20.62 18.25
N GLU A 230 -10.93 19.33 17.91
CA GLU A 230 -9.78 18.44 17.92
C GLU A 230 -9.59 17.90 16.52
N TYR A 231 -8.35 17.90 16.06
CA TYR A 231 -8.01 17.51 14.69
C TYR A 231 -6.90 16.47 14.74
N THR A 232 -7.11 15.33 14.08
CA THR A 232 -6.05 14.35 13.87
C THR A 232 -5.32 14.71 12.58
N VAL A 233 -4.06 15.09 12.72
CA VAL A 233 -3.28 15.74 11.67
C VAL A 233 -1.95 15.03 11.50
N LYS A 234 -1.54 14.77 10.25
CA LYS A 234 -0.22 14.18 9.97
C LYS A 234 0.89 15.18 10.33
N ILE A 235 2.06 14.65 10.69
CA ILE A 235 3.24 15.44 11.09
C ILE A 235 3.60 16.51 10.04
N GLU A 236 3.44 16.22 8.75
CA GLU A 236 3.74 17.14 7.62
C GLU A 236 2.84 18.39 7.55
N HIS A 237 1.71 18.37 8.25
CA HIS A 237 0.74 19.46 8.35
C HIS A 237 0.84 20.22 9.68
N LEU A 238 1.89 19.96 10.46
CA LEU A 238 2.17 20.61 11.73
C LEU A 238 3.51 21.33 11.66
N LYS A 239 3.56 22.50 12.30
CA LYS A 239 4.82 23.20 12.56
C LYS A 239 4.95 23.49 14.04
N SER A 240 5.94 22.91 14.70
CA SER A 240 6.27 23.25 16.09
C SER A 240 6.62 24.74 16.22
N LEU A 241 6.23 25.33 17.34
CA LEU A 241 6.67 26.67 17.72
C LEU A 241 7.96 26.66 18.56
N GLU A 242 8.44 25.48 18.97
CA GLU A 242 9.67 25.31 19.76
C GLU A 242 9.71 26.23 21.00
N LEU A 243 8.55 26.35 21.67
CA LEU A 243 8.41 27.16 22.87
C LEU A 243 9.04 26.47 24.08
N LEU A 244 9.43 27.26 25.07
CA LEU A 244 9.84 26.76 26.38
C LEU A 244 8.66 26.11 27.12
N ASP A 245 8.94 25.29 28.13
CA ASP A 245 7.90 24.56 28.86
C ASP A 245 6.88 25.50 29.54
N ASP A 246 7.34 26.60 30.15
CA ASP A 246 6.47 27.61 30.77
C ASP A 246 5.55 28.31 29.74
N ASP A 247 6.10 28.61 28.56
CA ASP A 247 5.36 29.19 27.45
C ASP A 247 4.33 28.20 26.88
N CYS A 248 4.68 26.91 26.81
CA CYS A 248 3.76 25.85 26.45
C CYS A 248 2.61 25.74 27.46
N LEU A 249 2.91 25.77 28.77
CA LEU A 249 1.90 25.75 29.82
C LEU A 249 0.95 26.94 29.72
N PHE A 250 1.48 28.14 29.49
CA PHE A 250 0.66 29.33 29.26
C PHE A 250 -0.29 29.14 28.07
N MET A 251 0.23 28.67 26.93
CA MET A 251 -0.55 28.44 25.72
C MET A 251 -1.59 27.33 25.90
N GLN A 252 -1.28 26.27 26.64
CA GLN A 252 -2.23 25.21 26.99
C GLN A 252 -3.39 25.77 27.83
N GLN A 253 -3.09 26.55 28.86
CA GLN A 253 -4.11 27.21 29.68
C GLN A 253 -4.95 28.16 28.84
N LEU A 254 -4.32 28.96 27.97
CA LEU A 254 -5.03 29.84 27.04
C LEU A 254 -5.96 29.05 26.11
N CYS A 255 -5.52 27.91 25.57
CA CYS A 255 -6.34 27.06 24.71
C CYS A 255 -7.61 26.58 25.42
N LEU A 256 -7.48 26.14 26.68
CA LEU A 256 -8.61 25.75 27.53
C LEU A 256 -9.57 26.93 27.75
N ARG A 257 -9.04 28.14 27.96
CA ARG A 257 -9.86 29.37 28.09
C ARG A 257 -10.71 29.65 26.88
N LEU A 258 -10.09 29.63 25.71
CA LEU A 258 -10.78 29.88 24.45
C LEU A 258 -11.81 28.78 24.15
N ARG A 259 -11.50 27.51 24.47
CA ARG A 259 -12.41 26.39 24.24
C ARG A 259 -13.66 26.45 25.11
N GLN A 260 -13.53 26.83 26.39
CA GLN A 260 -14.69 27.00 27.26
C GLN A 260 -15.62 28.11 26.75
N LEU A 261 -15.05 29.22 26.29
CA LEU A 261 -15.83 30.29 25.64
C LEU A 261 -16.54 29.80 24.37
N TYR A 262 -15.87 28.98 23.56
CA TYR A 262 -16.46 28.37 22.37
C TYR A 262 -17.58 27.36 22.68
N GLN A 263 -17.60 26.77 23.87
CA GLN A 263 -18.63 25.81 24.28
C GLN A 263 -19.90 26.48 24.83
N VAL A 264 -19.89 27.81 25.03
CA VAL A 264 -21.09 28.55 25.45
C VAL A 264 -22.11 28.56 24.31
N ALA A 265 -23.31 28.04 24.59
CA ALA A 265 -24.38 27.82 23.60
C ALA A 265 -24.99 29.11 23.04
N SER A 266 -25.09 30.16 23.85
CA SER A 266 -25.60 31.48 23.44
C SER A 266 -24.51 32.52 23.71
N ARG A 267 -23.72 32.82 22.68
CA ARG A 267 -22.64 33.80 22.73
C ARG A 267 -22.82 34.87 21.66
N ASP A 268 -22.26 36.03 21.91
CA ASP A 268 -22.23 37.15 20.97
C ASP A 268 -21.20 36.90 19.86
N GLU A 269 -21.45 37.42 18.66
CA GLU A 269 -20.53 37.31 17.52
C GLU A 269 -19.16 37.94 17.80
N ALA A 270 -19.10 38.96 18.67
CA ALA A 270 -17.84 39.55 19.12
C ALA A 270 -16.91 38.52 19.80
N VAL A 271 -17.49 37.49 20.45
CA VAL A 271 -16.72 36.38 21.04
C VAL A 271 -16.07 35.56 19.94
N ASP A 272 -16.77 35.31 18.82
CA ASP A 272 -16.20 34.58 17.69
C ASP A 272 -15.02 35.34 17.08
N TRP A 273 -15.09 36.67 16.96
CA TRP A 273 -13.96 37.48 16.49
C TRP A 273 -12.77 37.41 17.44
N LEU A 274 -13.02 37.43 18.75
CA LEU A 274 -11.97 37.27 19.77
C LEU A 274 -11.30 35.90 19.66
N LEU A 275 -12.09 34.82 19.54
CA LEU A 275 -11.60 33.46 19.39
C LEU A 275 -10.79 33.27 18.10
N GLN A 276 -11.26 33.82 16.98
CA GLN A 276 -10.57 33.79 15.69
C GLN A 276 -9.24 34.56 15.76
N GLY A 277 -9.22 35.73 16.39
CA GLY A 277 -8.03 36.55 16.56
C GLY A 277 -6.97 35.87 17.43
N LEU A 278 -7.37 35.44 18.64
CA LEU A 278 -6.47 34.77 19.59
C LEU A 278 -6.03 33.39 19.08
N GLY A 279 -6.90 32.66 18.37
CA GLY A 279 -6.58 31.37 17.77
C GLY A 279 -5.54 31.41 16.64
N LYS A 280 -5.36 32.56 15.98
CA LYS A 280 -4.29 32.79 15.00
C LYS A 280 -3.02 33.42 15.61
N GLN A 281 -3.12 33.98 16.81
CA GLN A 281 -2.00 34.59 17.49
C GLN A 281 -1.18 33.53 18.26
N ALA A 282 -0.22 32.92 17.58
CA ALA A 282 0.72 31.96 18.17
C ALA A 282 1.82 32.65 19.00
N LYS A 283 1.44 33.37 20.07
CA LYS A 283 2.37 34.06 20.99
C LYS A 283 2.10 33.63 22.42
N PRO A 284 3.12 33.26 23.21
CA PRO A 284 2.97 32.80 24.59
C PRO A 284 2.71 33.94 25.59
N TYR A 285 2.00 34.98 25.16
CA TYR A 285 1.59 36.10 26.01
C TYR A 285 0.38 36.80 25.39
N LEU A 286 -0.41 37.42 26.27
CA LEU A 286 -1.48 38.34 25.89
C LEU A 286 -1.06 39.77 26.24
N SER A 287 -1.37 40.72 25.36
CA SER A 287 -1.21 42.13 25.70
C SER A 287 -2.15 42.53 26.85
N SER A 288 -1.85 43.64 27.54
CA SER A 288 -2.72 44.16 28.62
C SER A 288 -4.17 44.33 28.17
N LEU A 289 -4.39 44.80 26.93
CA LEU A 289 -5.72 44.94 26.36
C LEU A 289 -6.38 43.57 26.08
N GLN A 290 -5.65 42.63 25.47
CA GLN A 290 -6.16 41.29 25.17
C GLN A 290 -6.57 40.54 26.45
N SER A 291 -5.74 40.62 27.49
CA SER A 291 -6.05 40.03 28.80
C SER A 291 -7.30 40.65 29.42
N LYS A 292 -7.46 41.98 29.35
CA LYS A 292 -8.65 42.68 29.87
C LYS A 292 -9.92 42.32 29.09
N LEU A 293 -9.84 42.26 27.76
CA LEU A 293 -10.95 41.86 26.90
C LEU A 293 -11.38 40.43 27.19
N LEU A 294 -10.43 39.49 27.20
CA LEU A 294 -10.72 38.08 27.49
C LEU A 294 -11.36 37.92 28.88
N ALA A 295 -10.81 38.58 29.91
CA ALA A 295 -11.35 38.53 31.26
C ALA A 295 -12.74 39.18 31.39
N ALA A 296 -13.02 40.24 30.63
CA ALA A 296 -14.34 40.87 30.62
C ALA A 296 -15.39 39.93 30.01
N VAL A 297 -15.06 39.30 28.88
CA VAL A 297 -15.93 38.31 28.21
C VAL A 297 -16.17 37.10 29.12
N GLU A 298 -15.11 36.55 29.73
CA GLU A 298 -15.24 35.42 30.66
C GLU A 298 -16.14 35.76 31.85
N ARG A 299 -16.07 36.97 32.39
CA ARG A 299 -16.93 37.44 33.48
C ARG A 299 -18.40 37.51 33.06
N GLU A 300 -18.66 38.02 31.85
CA GLU A 300 -20.02 38.12 31.31
C GLU A 300 -20.69 36.74 31.21
N TYR A 301 -19.93 35.73 30.76
CA TYR A 301 -20.38 34.35 30.68
C TYR A 301 -20.19 33.53 31.96
N LYS A 302 -19.82 34.18 33.08
CA LYS A 302 -19.61 33.55 34.40
C LYS A 302 -18.63 32.37 34.39
N LEU A 303 -17.62 32.42 33.52
CA LEU A 303 -16.52 31.44 33.49
C LEU A 303 -15.51 31.78 34.59
N SER A 304 -15.30 30.85 35.53
CA SER A 304 -14.38 31.05 36.65
C SER A 304 -13.03 30.39 36.41
N TRP A 305 -11.96 31.19 36.39
CA TRP A 305 -10.58 30.71 36.31
C TRP A 305 -9.96 30.69 37.71
N LYS A 306 -9.81 29.51 38.28
CA LYS A 306 -8.89 29.33 39.41
C LYS A 306 -7.51 29.10 38.81
N HIS A 307 -6.57 30.01 39.03
CA HIS A 307 -5.17 29.70 38.78
C HIS A 307 -4.84 28.43 39.56
N GLN A 308 -4.67 27.31 38.86
CA GLN A 308 -4.02 26.14 39.43
C GLN A 308 -2.58 26.56 39.68
N LYS A 309 -2.26 26.73 40.97
CA LYS A 309 -0.89 26.87 41.47
C LYS A 309 -0.08 25.63 41.11
#